data_AF-A0A3D5LH81-F1
#
_entry.id   AF-A0A3D5LH81-F1
#
_cell.length_a   1.000
_cell.length_b   1.000
_cell.length_c   1.000
_cell.angle_alpha   90.00
_cell.angle_beta   90.00
_cell.angle_gamma   90.00
#
_symmetry.space_group_name_H-M   'P 1'
#
loop_
_entity.id
_entity.type
_entity.pdbx_description
1 polymer ?
#
loop_
_entity_poly.entity_id
_entity_poly.type
_entity_poly.pdbx_seq_one_letter_code
_entity_poly.pdbx_strand_id
1 'polypeptide(L)' 'PAELSVILDHAPIRTIYANGAKAYDLYQKYTYPVTGRDIRKLPSTSPANAAFQMERLLGAWQEILEKHQI' A
#
# COMPACT_ATOMS: atom_id res chain seq x y z
N PRO A 1 2.40 -4.76 15.90
CA PRO A 1 2.03 -4.90 14.47
C PRO A 1 0.51 -4.71 14.35
N ALA A 2 -0.01 -4.35 13.18
CA ALA A 2 -1.45 -4.46 12.95
C ALA A 2 -1.79 -5.94 12.66
N GLU A 3 -2.78 -6.50 13.35
CA GLU A 3 -3.23 -7.87 13.11
C GLU A 3 -4.06 -7.93 11.83
N LEU A 4 -3.41 -8.23 10.70
CA LEU A 4 -4.06 -8.22 9.38
C LEU A 4 -4.57 -9.60 8.93
N SER A 5 -4.20 -10.69 9.61
CA SER A 5 -4.65 -12.07 9.29
C SER A 5 -6.18 -12.17 9.22
N VAL A 6 -6.89 -11.50 10.12
CA VAL A 6 -8.36 -11.43 10.15
C VAL A 6 -8.98 -10.97 8.82
N ILE A 7 -8.25 -10.16 8.05
CA ILE A 7 -8.68 -9.71 6.72
C ILE A 7 -8.07 -10.59 5.63
N LEU A 8 -6.76 -10.84 5.70
CA LEU A 8 -6.00 -11.50 4.64
C LEU A 8 -6.37 -12.97 4.46
N ASP A 9 -6.81 -13.65 5.52
CA ASP A 9 -7.18 -15.07 5.50
C ASP A 9 -8.64 -15.29 5.08
N HIS A 10 -9.47 -14.23 5.16
CA HIS A 10 -10.92 -14.31 5.01
C HIS A 10 -11.46 -13.56 3.79
N ALA A 11 -10.65 -12.74 3.13
CA ALA A 11 -11.03 -12.01 1.94
C ALA A 11 -10.03 -12.27 0.81
N PRO A 12 -10.50 -12.31 -0.46
CA PRO A 12 -9.62 -12.46 -1.62
C PRO A 12 -8.90 -11.14 -1.93
N ILE A 13 -8.06 -10.68 -1.00
CA ILE A 13 -7.24 -9.48 -1.15
C ILE A 13 -6.25 -9.73 -2.27
N ARG A 14 -6.32 -8.94 -3.35
CA ARG A 14 -5.45 -9.10 -4.51
C ARG A 14 -4.13 -8.36 -4.35
N THR A 15 -4.23 -7.11 -3.90
CA THR A 15 -3.06 -6.23 -3.78
C THR A 15 -3.18 -5.36 -2.53
N ILE A 16 -2.03 -5.09 -1.90
CA ILE A 16 -1.92 -4.19 -0.75
C ILE A 16 -1.09 -2.99 -1.19
N TYR A 17 -1.57 -1.78 -0.90
CA TYR A 17 -0.87 -0.54 -1.21
C TYR A 17 -0.61 0.26 0.06
N ALA A 18 0.63 0.69 0.26
CA ALA A 18 1.04 1.60 1.33
C ALA A 18 0.90 3.05 0.87
N ASN A 19 0.14 3.84 1.63
CA ASN A 19 0.03 5.28 1.44
C ASN A 19 1.21 6.01 2.10
N GLY A 20 2.33 6.12 1.38
CA GLY A 20 3.55 6.79 1.82
C GLY A 20 4.66 5.84 2.31
N ALA A 21 5.90 6.35 2.31
CA ALA A 21 7.09 5.56 2.62
C ALA A 21 7.07 4.97 4.03
N LYS A 22 6.62 5.75 5.04
CA LYS A 22 6.60 5.27 6.42
C LYS A 22 5.67 4.07 6.62
N ALA A 23 4.50 4.07 5.97
CA ALA A 23 3.58 2.95 6.01
C ALA A 23 4.20 1.69 5.39
N TYR A 24 4.89 1.85 4.25
CA TYR A 24 5.61 0.76 3.60
C TYR A 24 6.73 0.19 4.49
N ASP A 25 7.58 1.05 5.06
CA ASP A 25 8.71 0.62 5.89
C ASP A 25 8.25 -0.13 7.14
N LEU A 26 7.17 0.35 7.78
CA LEU A 26 6.59 -0.32 8.95
C LEU A 26 5.97 -1.67 8.56
N TYR A 27 5.29 -1.75 7.42
CA TYR A 27 4.76 -3.01 6.92
C TYR A 27 5.87 -4.02 6.63
N GLN A 28 6.93 -3.61 5.92
CA GLN A 28 8.08 -4.45 5.63
C GLN A 28 8.75 -4.96 6.91
N LYS A 29 8.86 -4.10 7.93
CA LYS A 29 9.47 -4.46 9.21
C LYS A 29 8.64 -5.42 10.06
N TYR A 30 7.33 -5.25 10.09
CA TYR A 30 6.48 -5.89 11.11
C TYR A 30 5.42 -6.85 10.56
N THR A 31 4.96 -6.65 9.33
CA THR A 31 3.82 -7.37 8.76
C THR A 31 4.24 -8.37 7.68
N TYR A 32 5.17 -7.98 6.81
CA TYR A 32 5.69 -8.87 5.77
C TYR A 32 6.30 -10.17 6.34
N PRO A 33 7.11 -10.16 7.41
CA PRO A 33 7.68 -11.40 7.95
C PRO A 33 6.65 -12.39 8.50
N VAL A 34 5.46 -11.89 8.87
CA VAL A 34 4.38 -12.70 9.45
C VAL A 34 3.44 -13.22 8.37
N THR A 35 3.12 -12.39 7.39
CA THR A 35 2.08 -12.69 6.39
C THR A 35 2.66 -13.22 5.07
N GLY A 36 3.92 -12.91 4.76
CA GLY A 36 4.52 -13.16 3.45
C GLY A 36 3.85 -12.41 2.29
N ARG A 37 2.95 -11.47 2.58
CA ARG A 37 2.15 -10.77 1.57
C ARG A 37 2.86 -9.52 1.11
N ASP A 38 3.12 -9.43 -0.18
CA ASP A 38 3.74 -8.24 -0.78
C ASP A 38 2.86 -6.99 -0.66
N ILE A 39 3.52 -5.85 -0.63
CA ILE A 39 2.90 -4.52 -0.59
C ILE A 39 3.58 -3.60 -1.60
N ARG A 40 2.82 -2.70 -2.21
CA ARG A 40 3.36 -1.67 -3.11
C ARG A 40 3.36 -0.31 -2.46
N LYS A 41 4.44 0.45 -2.67
CA LYS A 41 4.62 1.79 -2.10
C LYS A 41 4.07 2.85 -3.04
N LEU A 42 3.06 3.60 -2.59
CA LEU A 42 2.51 4.76 -3.29
C LEU A 42 2.85 6.06 -2.53
N PRO A 43 2.86 7.22 -3.19
CA PRO A 43 3.10 8.50 -2.51
C PRO A 43 1.98 8.82 -1.53
N SER A 44 2.33 9.52 -0.45
CA SER A 44 1.35 9.90 0.56
C SER A 44 0.31 10.87 0.00
N THR A 45 -0.98 10.60 0.22
CA THR A 45 -2.10 11.49 -0.14
C THR A 45 -2.37 12.59 0.89
N SER A 46 -1.57 12.66 1.96
CA SER A 46 -1.72 13.70 2.98
C SER A 46 -1.43 15.09 2.38
N PRO A 47 -2.19 16.14 2.74
CA PRO A 47 -1.87 17.53 2.35
C PRO A 47 -0.46 17.98 2.77
N ALA A 48 0.12 17.35 3.80
CA ALA A 48 1.50 17.61 4.22
C ALA A 48 2.54 17.18 3.17
N ASN A 49 2.17 16.31 2.22
CA ASN A 49 2.99 15.97 1.06
C ASN A 49 2.88 17.06 -0.03
N ALA A 50 3.13 18.32 0.34
CA ALA A 50 3.00 19.49 -0.54
C ALA A 50 3.94 19.46 -1.76
N ALA A 51 4.94 18.56 -1.76
CA ALA A 51 5.83 18.31 -2.90
C ALA A 51 5.15 17.56 -4.06
N PHE A 52 3.98 16.97 -3.82
CA PHE A 52 3.20 16.26 -4.82
C PHE A 52 1.98 17.08 -5.23
N GLN A 53 2.03 17.66 -6.43
CA GLN A 53 0.85 18.26 -7.08
C GLN A 53 -0.21 17.18 -7.35
N MET A 54 -1.48 17.57 -7.38
CA MET A 54 -2.62 16.65 -7.51
C MET A 54 -2.48 15.71 -8.72
N GLU A 55 -2.06 16.24 -9.87
CA GLU A 55 -1.89 15.47 -11.11
C GLU A 55 -0.83 14.38 -10.97
N ARG A 56 0.22 14.66 -10.19
CA ARG A 56 1.30 13.70 -9.93
C ARG A 56 0.86 12.61 -8.96
N LEU A 57 0.04 12.94 -7.95
CA LEU A 57 -0.61 11.94 -7.11
C LEU A 57 -1.52 11.07 -7.95
N LEU A 58 -2.37 11.66 -8.78
CA LEU A 58 -3.27 10.93 -9.65
C LEU A 58 -2.50 9.95 -10.55
N GLY A 59 -1.46 10.41 -11.24
CA GLY A 59 -0.64 9.57 -12.11
C GLY A 59 0.05 8.41 -11.37
N ALA A 60 0.59 8.66 -10.17
CA ALA A 60 1.18 7.59 -9.36
C ALA A 60 0.14 6.57 -8.87
N TRP A 61 -1.08 7.03 -8.55
CA TRP A 61 -2.15 6.18 -8.03
C TRP A 61 -2.94 5.47 -9.14
N GLN A 62 -2.76 5.80 -10.43
CA GLN A 62 -3.42 5.09 -11.54
C GLN A 62 -3.12 3.58 -11.55
N GLU A 63 -1.97 3.15 -11.01
CA GLU A 63 -1.57 1.75 -10.90
C GLU A 63 -2.62 0.86 -10.18
N ILE A 64 -3.42 1.44 -9.27
CA ILE A 64 -4.45 0.67 -8.54
C ILE A 64 -5.60 0.21 -9.45
N LEU A 65 -5.78 0.85 -10.60
CA LEU A 65 -6.82 0.53 -11.57
C LEU A 65 -6.42 -0.62 -12.50
N GLU A 66 -5.13 -0.94 -12.56
CA GLU A 66 -4.61 -2.03 -13.37
C GLU A 66 -5.03 -3.38 -12.78
N LYS A 67 -5.43 -4.30 -13.65
CA LYS A 67 -5.66 -5.69 -13.27
C LYS A 67 -4.32 -6.38 -13.11
N HIS A 68 -3.85 -6.46 -11.87
CA HIS A 68 -2.69 -7.29 -11.52
C HIS A 68 -3.12 -8.76 -11.60
N GLN A 69 -2.50 -9.52 -12.50
CA GLN A 69 -2.72 -10.97 -12.60
C GLN A 69 -2.25 -11.64 -11.30
N ILE A 70 -3.09 -12.52 -10.76
CA ILE A 70 -2.80 -13.38 -9.61
C ILE A 70 -2.13 -14.65 -10.13
#